data_AF-A0A147KJF1-F1
#
_entry.id   AF-A0A147KJF1-F1
#
_cell.length_a   1.000
_cell.length_b   1.000
_cell.length_c   1.000
_cell.angle_alpha   90.00
_cell.angle_beta   90.00
_cell.angle_gamma   90.00
#
_symmetry.space_group_name_H-M   'P 1'
#
loop_
_entity.id
_entity.type
_entity.pdbx_description
1 polymer ?
#
loop_
_entity_poly.entity_id
_entity_poly.type
_entity_poly.pdbx_seq_one_letter_code
_entity_poly.pdbx_strand_id
1 'polypeptide(L)'
;MIGVRREHPAFGVGDYTELDSSNPSVLAFARRHATPEGEDVVVCVNNLSRFPQPVEVRLPAREGDVPVELTGGVAFPAVGEQALYRLTLPGYGFYWFAIRSSEVTP
;
A
#
# COMPACT_ATOMS: atom_id res chain seq x y z
N MET A 1 -0.28 -11.20 -11.50
CA MET A 1 0.52 -9.97 -11.31
C MET A 1 0.44 -8.99 -12.48
N ILE A 2 0.74 -9.37 -13.74
CA ILE A 2 0.64 -8.41 -14.86
C ILE A 2 -0.79 -7.88 -15.06
N GLY A 3 -1.83 -8.70 -14.85
CA GLY A 3 -3.24 -8.27 -14.87
C GLY A 3 -3.52 -7.14 -13.88
N VAL A 4 -3.28 -7.38 -12.58
CA VAL A 4 -3.34 -6.35 -11.51
C VAL A 4 -2.57 -5.09 -11.88
N ARG A 5 -1.34 -5.24 -12.40
CA ARG A 5 -0.50 -4.11 -12.78
C ARG A 5 -1.04 -3.30 -13.98
N ARG A 6 -1.93 -3.88 -14.81
CA ARG A 6 -2.62 -3.19 -15.90
C ARG A 6 -3.84 -2.42 -15.41
N GLU A 7 -4.49 -2.91 -14.36
CA GLU A 7 -5.66 -2.30 -13.72
C GLU A 7 -5.31 -1.03 -12.92
N HIS A 8 -4.04 -0.88 -12.53
CA HIS A 8 -3.53 0.27 -11.75
C HIS A 8 -2.47 1.07 -12.54
N PRO A 9 -2.87 2.15 -13.25
CA PRO A 9 -1.94 3.05 -13.96
C PRO A 9 -0.81 3.59 -13.10
N ALA A 10 -1.02 3.72 -11.78
CA ALA A 10 0.00 4.18 -10.83
C ALA A 10 1.31 3.39 -10.92
N PHE A 11 1.27 2.09 -11.24
CA PHE A 11 2.50 1.31 -11.43
C PHE A 11 3.35 1.75 -12.62
N GLY A 12 2.73 2.25 -13.69
CA GLY A 12 3.42 2.60 -14.93
C GLY A 12 3.87 4.05 -15.00
N VAL A 13 2.98 4.97 -14.63
CA VAL A 13 3.17 6.41 -14.84
C VAL A 13 2.99 7.20 -13.55
N GLY A 14 2.68 6.54 -12.44
CA GLY A 14 2.51 7.22 -11.16
C GLY A 14 3.84 7.66 -10.56
N ASP A 15 3.79 8.77 -9.85
CA ASP A 15 4.89 9.32 -9.07
C ASP A 15 5.35 8.30 -8.02
N TYR A 16 6.62 8.38 -7.64
CA TYR A 16 7.20 7.53 -6.61
C TYR A 16 7.42 8.34 -5.33
N THR A 17 7.00 7.79 -4.19
CA THR A 17 7.31 8.35 -2.88
C THR A 17 7.71 7.23 -1.94
N GLU A 18 8.94 7.27 -1.45
CA GLU A 18 9.39 6.34 -0.42
C GLU A 18 8.65 6.62 0.90
N LEU A 19 8.24 5.56 1.59
CA LEU A 19 7.51 5.67 2.85
C LEU A 19 8.45 5.39 4.02
N ASP A 20 8.23 6.10 5.11
CA ASP A 20 8.94 5.87 6.35
C ASP A 20 8.58 4.50 6.91
N SER A 21 9.58 3.66 7.12
CA SER A 21 9.45 2.30 7.63
C SER A 21 10.38 2.09 8.82
N SER A 22 9.88 1.43 9.85
CA SER A 22 10.66 1.16 11.06
C SER A 22 11.72 0.05 10.88
N ASN A 23 11.70 -0.68 9.76
CA ASN A 23 12.56 -1.84 9.53
C ASN A 23 13.36 -1.69 8.22
N PRO A 24 14.69 -1.54 8.25
CA PRO A 24 15.51 -1.35 7.05
C PRO A 24 15.57 -2.58 6.12
N SER A 25 15.11 -3.75 6.58
CA SER A 25 14.96 -4.93 5.72
C SER A 25 13.69 -4.90 4.88
N VAL A 26 12.80 -3.91 5.09
CA VAL A 26 11.54 -3.77 4.38
C VAL A 26 11.54 -2.47 3.61
N LEU A 27 11.38 -2.57 2.28
CA LEU A 27 11.23 -1.41 1.40
C LEU A 27 9.74 -1.11 1.23
N ALA A 28 9.31 0.07 1.68
CA ALA A 28 7.96 0.56 1.50
C ALA A 28 7.93 1.84 0.65
N PHE A 29 7.04 1.89 -0.33
CA PHE A 29 6.85 3.07 -1.17
C PHE A 29 5.42 3.17 -1.70
N ALA A 30 4.98 4.38 -2.02
CA ALA A 30 3.72 4.66 -2.67
C ALA A 30 3.93 5.03 -4.14
N ARG A 31 2.95 4.65 -4.96
CA ARG A 31 2.77 5.10 -6.33
C ARG A 31 1.44 5.84 -6.42
N ARG A 32 1.46 7.07 -6.94
CA ARG A 32 0.27 7.92 -7.04
C ARG A 32 0.07 8.41 -8.46
N HIS A 33 -1.14 8.30 -8.97
CA HIS A 33 -1.50 8.86 -10.28
C HIS A 33 -2.94 9.38 -10.27
N ALA A 34 -3.17 10.54 -10.87
CA ALA A 34 -4.51 11.05 -11.09
C ALA A 34 -5.13 10.40 -12.33
N THR A 35 -6.32 9.84 -12.20
CA THR A 35 -7.15 9.30 -13.28
C THR A 35 -8.44 10.12 -13.42
N PRO A 36 -9.18 9.99 -14.53
CA PRO A 36 -10.50 10.63 -14.67
C PRO A 36 -11.50 10.26 -13.57
N GLU A 37 -11.35 9.06 -12.96
CA GLU A 37 -12.23 8.52 -11.92
C GLU A 37 -11.80 8.89 -10.50
N GLY A 38 -10.62 9.52 -10.33
CA GLY A 38 -10.09 9.89 -9.03
C GLY A 38 -8.59 9.63 -8.90
N GLU A 39 -8.13 9.36 -7.69
CA GLU A 39 -6.72 9.11 -7.42
C GLU A 39 -6.44 7.60 -7.31
N ASP A 40 -5.52 7.08 -8.14
CA ASP A 40 -5.00 5.73 -8.01
C ASP A 40 -3.75 5.76 -7.12
N VAL A 41 -3.91 5.31 -5.88
CA VAL A 41 -2.83 5.22 -4.88
C VAL A 41 -2.54 3.77 -4.57
N VAL A 42 -1.33 3.33 -4.91
CA VAL A 42 -0.85 1.99 -4.61
C VAL A 42 0.33 2.04 -3.65
N VAL A 43 0.20 1.38 -2.51
CA VAL A 43 1.30 1.19 -1.56
C VAL A 43 1.92 -0.19 -1.76
N CYS A 44 3.23 -0.21 -1.94
CA CYS A 44 4.04 -1.42 -2.09
C CYS A 44 4.90 -1.60 -0.84
N VAL A 45 4.82 -2.77 -0.21
CA VAL A 45 5.66 -3.14 0.95
C VAL A 45 6.37 -4.44 0.63
N ASN A 46 7.71 -4.44 0.64
CA ASN A 46 8.52 -5.55 0.14
C ASN A 46 9.56 -5.94 1.19
N ASN A 47 9.52 -7.19 1.64
CA ASN A 47 10.54 -7.73 2.52
C ASN A 47 11.76 -8.19 1.70
N LEU A 48 12.91 -7.56 1.93
CA LEU A 48 14.18 -7.92 1.27
C LEU A 48 14.94 -9.01 2.04
N SER A 49 14.50 -9.35 3.25
CA SER A 49 15.05 -10.43 4.06
C SER A 49 14.46 -11.79 3.66
N ARG A 50 15.26 -12.85 3.77
CA ARG A 50 14.79 -14.25 3.66
C ARG A 50 13.97 -14.72 4.85
N PHE A 51 13.97 -13.97 5.95
CA PHE A 51 13.26 -14.31 7.17
C PHE A 51 12.01 -13.44 7.31
N PRO A 52 10.97 -13.90 8.04
CA PRO A 52 9.82 -13.07 8.36
C PRO A 52 10.23 -11.78 9.06
N GLN A 53 9.62 -10.66 8.69
CA GLN A 53 9.92 -9.35 9.25
C GLN A 53 8.63 -8.64 9.69
N PRO A 54 8.59 -8.07 10.91
CA PRO A 54 7.60 -7.07 11.27
C PRO A 54 8.03 -5.70 10.73
N VAL A 55 7.06 -4.86 10.39
CA VAL A 55 7.32 -3.47 10.01
C VAL A 55 6.17 -2.58 10.47
N GLU A 56 6.48 -1.36 10.87
CA GLU A 56 5.53 -0.26 10.96
C GLU A 56 5.82 0.70 9.80
N VAL A 57 4.81 0.99 8.99
CA VAL A 57 4.91 1.88 7.82
C VAL A 57 3.92 3.02 7.98
N ARG A 58 4.36 4.26 7.76
CA ARG A 58 3.43 5.39 7.68
C ARG A 58 2.77 5.42 6.30
N LEU A 59 1.47 5.15 6.25
CA LEU A 59 0.72 5.15 4.99
C LEU A 59 0.35 6.57 4.55
N PRO A 60 0.32 6.86 3.24
CA PRO A 60 -0.19 8.12 2.70
C PRO A 60 -1.72 8.10 2.66
N ALA A 61 -2.36 7.89 3.81
CA ALA A 61 -3.78 7.68 3.97
C ALA A 61 -4.31 8.48 5.16
N ARG A 62 -5.61 8.77 5.16
CA ARG A 62 -6.29 9.41 6.29
C ARG A 62 -6.80 8.37 7.27
N GLU A 63 -7.12 8.81 8.48
CA GLU A 63 -7.87 7.97 9.40
C GLU A 63 -9.18 7.49 8.76
N GLY A 64 -9.50 6.21 8.97
CA GLY A 64 -10.67 5.56 8.40
C GLY A 64 -10.44 4.95 7.02
N ASP A 65 -9.50 5.46 6.22
CA ASP A 65 -9.19 4.89 4.90
C ASP A 65 -8.80 3.41 5.01
N VAL A 66 -9.13 2.62 3.99
CA VAL A 66 -9.00 1.16 4.01
C VAL A 66 -7.96 0.72 2.98
N PRO A 67 -6.86 0.08 3.40
CA PRO A 67 -5.96 -0.60 2.48
C PRO A 67 -6.62 -1.87 1.95
N VAL A 68 -6.67 -2.05 0.63
CA VAL A 68 -7.22 -3.24 -0.02
C VAL A 68 -6.10 -3.96 -0.78
N GLU A 69 -5.84 -5.21 -0.43
CA GLU A 69 -4.80 -6.02 -1.05
C GLU A 69 -5.19 -6.35 -2.50
N LEU A 70 -4.28 -6.13 -3.45
CA LEU A 70 -4.61 -6.08 -4.88
C LEU A 70 -4.69 -7.44 -5.60
N THR A 71 -4.19 -8.53 -5.01
CA THR A 71 -4.25 -9.85 -5.66
C THR A 71 -5.53 -10.62 -5.34
N GLY A 72 -6.02 -10.52 -4.09
CA GLY A 72 -7.23 -11.16 -3.60
C GLY A 72 -8.38 -10.20 -3.31
N GLY A 73 -8.16 -8.88 -3.39
CA GLY A 73 -9.19 -7.87 -3.12
C GLY A 73 -9.58 -7.79 -1.64
N VAL A 74 -8.73 -8.27 -0.73
CA VAL A 74 -9.05 -8.37 0.69
C VAL A 74 -8.83 -7.02 1.37
N ALA A 75 -9.88 -6.50 2.00
CA ALA A 75 -9.80 -5.31 2.84
C ALA A 75 -9.04 -5.62 4.13
N PHE A 76 -8.02 -4.83 4.40
CA PHE A 76 -7.29 -4.85 5.66
C PHE A 76 -7.94 -3.89 6.67
N PRO A 77 -7.58 -3.96 7.96
CA PRO A 77 -8.07 -3.01 8.96
C PRO A 77 -7.90 -1.55 8.52
N ALA A 78 -8.87 -0.71 8.83
CA ALA A 78 -8.82 0.72 8.52
C ALA A 78 -7.59 1.39 9.16
N VAL A 79 -7.11 2.45 8.51
CA VAL A 79 -5.99 3.27 8.99
C VAL A 79 -6.42 4.07 10.22
N GLY A 80 -5.61 4.04 11.28
CA GLY A 80 -5.85 4.82 12.50
C GLY A 80 -5.35 6.26 12.42
N GLU A 81 -5.59 7.05 13.47
CA GLU A 81 -5.29 8.49 13.56
C GLU A 81 -3.87 8.91 13.10
N GLN A 82 -2.83 8.14 13.42
CA GLN A 82 -1.44 8.49 13.10
C GLN A 82 -0.96 7.96 11.74
N ALA A 83 -1.83 7.26 10.99
CA ALA A 83 -1.50 6.55 9.76
C ALA A 83 -0.33 5.54 9.88
N LEU A 84 -0.01 5.10 11.10
CA LEU A 84 1.06 4.13 11.35
C LEU A 84 0.49 2.71 11.26
N TYR A 85 0.92 1.97 10.25
CA TYR A 85 0.33 0.69 9.88
C TYR A 85 1.29 -0.46 10.13
N ARG A 86 0.83 -1.48 10.87
CA ARG A 86 1.64 -2.63 11.28
C ARG A 86 1.41 -3.81 10.36
N LEU A 87 2.49 -4.33 9.79
CA LEU A 87 2.47 -5.50 8.92
C LEU A 87 3.48 -6.54 9.38
N THR A 88 3.19 -7.80 9.05
CA THR A 88 4.17 -8.88 9.11
C THR A 88 4.27 -9.49 7.72
N LEU A 89 5.49 -9.66 7.22
CA LEU A 89 5.74 -10.23 5.90
C LEU A 89 6.56 -11.51 6.05
N PRO A 90 6.24 -12.58 5.30
CA PRO A 90 7.13 -13.73 5.21
C PRO A 90 8.44 -13.35 4.51
N GLY A 91 9.44 -14.22 4.57
CA GLY A 91 10.70 -14.02 3.84
C GLY A 91 10.46 -13.80 2.35
N TYR A 92 11.05 -12.74 1.79
CA TYR A 92 10.84 -12.27 0.41
C TYR A 92 9.37 -11.99 0.02
N GLY A 93 8.48 -11.89 1.01
CA GLY A 93 7.08 -11.55 0.81
C GLY A 93 6.88 -10.09 0.45
N PHE A 94 5.76 -9.79 -0.19
CA PHE A 94 5.36 -8.43 -0.51
C PHE A 94 3.83 -8.27 -0.43
N TYR A 95 3.39 -7.03 -0.26
CA TYR A 95 2.00 -6.62 -0.40
C TYR A 95 1.89 -5.43 -1.33
N TRP A 96 0.84 -5.43 -2.15
CA TRP A 96 0.37 -4.24 -2.86
C TRP A 96 -1.03 -3.90 -2.35
N PHE A 97 -1.20 -2.67 -1.87
CA PHE A 97 -2.47 -2.16 -1.39
C PHE A 97 -2.95 -1.00 -2.25
N ALA A 98 -4.22 -1.00 -2.66
CA ALA A 98 -4.89 0.25 -3.01
C ALA A 98 -5.39 0.92 -1.73
N ILE A 99 -5.20 2.22 -1.61
CA ILE A 99 -5.83 3.00 -0.54
C ILE A 99 -7.22 3.42 -1.02
N ARG A 100 -8.26 2.97 -0.31
CA ARG A 100 -9.65 3.35 -0.57
C ARG A 100 -10.10 4.33 0.49
N SER A 101 -10.66 5.45 0.06
CA SER A 101 -11.18 6.43 1.01
C SER A 101 -12.40 5.87 1.74
N SER A 102 -12.48 6.14 3.04
CA SER A 102 -13.69 5.84 3.82
C SER A 102 -14.87 6.77 3.49
N GLU A 103 -14.60 7.93 2.91
CA GLU A 103 -15.59 8.82 2.32
C GLU A 103 -16.06 8.27 0.95
N VAL A 104 -16.81 7.17 1.01
CA VAL A 104 -17.81 6.87 -0.02
C VAL A 104 -19.17 7.06 0.63
N THR A 105 -19.63 8.32 0.66
CA THR A 105 -21.06 8.63 0.80
C THR A 105 -21.56 9.04 -0.59
N PRO A 106 -22.70 8.49 -1.06
CA PRO A 106 -23.20 8.63 -2.44
C PRO A 106 -23.48 10.06 -2.89
#